data_AF-A0A2T4CW47-F1
#
_entry.id   AF-A0A2T4CW47-F1
#
_cell.length_a   1.000
_cell.length_b   1.000
_cell.length_c   1.000
_cell.angle_alpha   90.00
_cell.angle_beta   90.00
_cell.angle_gamma   90.00
#
_symmetry.space_group_name_H-M   'P 1'
#
loop_
_entity.id
_entity.type
_entity.pdbx_description
1 polymer ?
#
loop_
_entity_poly.entity_id
_entity_poly.type
_entity_poly.pdbx_seq_one_letter_code
_entity_poly.pdbx_strand_id
1 'polypeptide(L)' 'MKHRGVICEKCGVEVTLMKVRRERMGHIELASPVAHIWFLKS' A
#
# COMPACT_ATOMS: atom_id res chain seq x y z
N MET A 1 -5.41 20.88 10.71
CA MET A 1 -4.85 19.62 11.26
C MET A 1 -3.45 19.91 11.78
N LYS A 2 -3.24 20.00 13.11
CA LYS A 2 -1.97 20.42 13.72
C LYS A 2 -0.81 19.40 13.57
N HIS A 3 -1.12 18.14 13.26
CA HIS A 3 -0.13 17.05 13.19
C HIS A 3 -0.11 16.34 11.82
N ARG A 4 -0.59 17.00 10.76
CA ARG A 4 -0.65 16.39 9.42
C ARG A 4 0.77 16.02 8.94
N GLY A 5 0.95 14.79 8.48
CA GLY A 5 2.23 14.26 8.01
C GLY A 5 3.10 13.64 9.11
N VAL A 6 2.69 13.69 10.38
CA VAL A 6 3.39 13.00 11.48
C VAL A 6 3.00 11.53 11.49
N ILE A 7 4.00 10.64 11.64
CA ILE A 7 3.81 9.22 11.87
C ILE A 7 3.78 8.96 13.38
N CYS A 8 2.75 8.28 13.87
CA CYS A 8 2.65 7.94 15.29
C CYS A 8 3.70 6.88 15.66
N GLU A 9 4.56 7.15 16.64
CA GLU A 9 5.61 6.22 17.09
C GLU A 9 5.06 4.94 17.73
N LYS A 10 3.84 5.00 18.30
CA LYS A 10 3.22 3.85 18.96
C LYS A 10 2.59 2.85 17.99
N CYS A 11 1.99 3.33 16.89
CA CYS A 11 1.24 2.48 15.96
C CYS A 11 1.70 2.55 14.49
N GLY A 12 2.64 3.42 14.14
CA GLY A 12 3.17 3.57 12.78
C GLY A 12 2.21 4.22 11.79
N VAL A 13 1.04 4.70 12.22
CA VAL A 13 0.05 5.31 11.32
C VAL A 13 0.35 6.79 11.10
N GLU A 14 0.36 7.20 9.84
CA GLU A 14 0.51 8.60 9.44
C GLU A 14 -0.81 9.37 9.60
N VAL A 15 -0.75 10.54 10.23
CA VAL A 15 -1.87 11.46 10.35
C VAL A 15 -2.06 12.21 9.03
N THR A 16 -2.98 11.72 8.20
CA THR A 16 -3.29 12.33 6.90
C THR A 16 -4.78 12.21 6.57
N LEU A 17 -5.19 12.73 5.41
CA LEU A 17 -6.58 12.64 4.97
C LEU A 17 -6.92 11.19 4.61
N MET A 18 -8.13 10.75 4.95
CA MET A 18 -8.60 9.40 4.61
C MET A 18 -8.53 9.08 3.11
N LYS A 19 -8.58 10.11 2.25
CA LYS A 19 -8.49 9.99 0.79
C LYS A 19 -7.28 9.16 0.33
N VAL A 20 -6.15 9.23 1.04
CA VAL A 20 -4.91 8.51 0.66
C VAL A 20 -5.10 6.99 0.63
N ARG A 21 -6.09 6.43 1.35
CA ARG A 21 -6.40 4.99 1.35
C ARG A 21 -6.86 4.47 -0.02
N ARG A 22 -7.28 5.36 -0.92
CA ARG A 22 -7.69 5.02 -2.29
C ARG A 22 -6.53 5.04 -3.29
N GLU A 23 -5.41 5.65 -2.93
CA GLU A 23 -4.29 5.95 -3.84
C GLU A 23 -3.02 5.16 -3.48
N ARG A 24 -2.82 4.81 -2.21
CA ARG A 24 -1.65 4.04 -1.76
C ARG A 24 -1.79 2.56 -2.12
N MET A 25 -0.83 2.04 -2.89
CA MET A 25 -0.76 0.63 -3.27
C MET A 25 0.01 -0.18 -2.22
N GLY A 26 -0.48 -1.38 -1.93
CA GLY A 26 0.29 -2.45 -1.28
C GLY A 26 0.78 -3.45 -2.31
N HIS A 27 1.73 -4.29 -1.93
CA HIS A 27 2.17 -5.43 -2.73
C HIS A 27 2.28 -6.67 -1.85
N ILE A 28 2.30 -7.83 -2.50
CA ILE A 28 2.49 -9.13 -1.85
C ILE A 28 3.79 -9.71 -2.42
N GLU A 29 4.70 -10.09 -1.53
CA GLU A 29 5.89 -10.85 -1.90
C GLU A 29 5.51 -12.32 -2.07
N LEU A 30 5.76 -12.86 -3.27
CA LEU A 30 5.46 -14.26 -3.58
C LEU A 30 6.66 -15.14 -3.22
N ALA A 31 6.40 -16.31 -2.65
CA ALA A 31 7.44 -17.28 -2.35
C ALA A 31 8.10 -17.90 -3.61
N SER A 32 7.39 -17.89 -4.75
CA SER A 32 7.83 -18.42 -6.04
C SER A 32 7.27 -17.54 -7.17
N PRO A 33 7.96 -17.41 -8.32
CA PRO A 33 7.46 -16.63 -9.45
C PRO A 33 6.15 -17.20 -10.00
N VAL A 34 5.25 -16.31 -10.41
CA VAL A 34 3.95 -16.62 -11.04
C VAL A 34 3.82 -15.85 -12.35
N ALA A 35 3.36 -16.52 -13.40
CA ALA A 35 3.07 -15.88 -14.68
C ALA A 35 1.68 -15.21 -14.65
N HIS A 36 1.57 -14.03 -15.23
CA HIS A 36 0.29 -13.35 -15.39
C HIS A 36 -0.54 -14.04 -16.49
N ILE A 37 -1.79 -14.43 -16.20
CA ILE A 37 -2.62 -15.25 -17.10
C ILE A 37 -2.81 -14.63 -18.49
N TRP A 38 -2.84 -13.30 -18.58
CA TRP A 38 -2.95 -12.59 -19.87
C TRP A 38 -1.87 -12.96 -20.87
N PHE A 39 -0.67 -13.36 -20.43
CA PHE A 39 0.46 -13.72 -21.30
C PHE A 39 0.69 -15.24 -21.39
N LEU A 40 -0.08 -16.06 -20.66
CA LEU A 40 0.07 -17.53 -20.68
C LEU A 40 -0.74 -18.20 -21.80
N LYS A 41 -1.85 -17.59 -22.22
CA LYS A 41 -2.80 -18.14 -23.21
C LYS A 41 -3.07 -17.18 -24.38
N SER A 42 -2.14 -16.27 -24.66
CA SER A 42 -2.23 -15.35 -25.81
C SER A 42 -2.04 -16.08 -27.14
#